data_AF-A0A349PIN3-F1
#
_entry.id   AF-A0A349PIN3-F1
#
_cell.length_a   1.000
_cell.length_b   1.000
_cell.length_c   1.000
_cell.angle_alpha   90.00
_cell.angle_beta   90.00
_cell.angle_gamma   90.00
#
_symmetry.space_group_name_H-M   'P 1'
#
loop_
_entity.id
_entity.type
_entity.pdbx_description
1 polymer ?
#
loop_
_entity_poly.entity_id
_entity_poly.type
_entity_poly.pdbx_seq_one_letter_code
_entity_poly.pdbx_strand_id
1 'polypeptide(L)'
;MSPKAKLIRTVYIYLAALISLIFTAVGTGTLLNTGLKYAIFPEAEKKSYYECNQQPPMYGAEADVKNMENIATDQQKKKLESLLADYENWKTNNFGNACIQPARQNKIIDAITMVLIALPICLLHWLVIKREKDEKGEE
;
A
#
# COMPACT_ATOMS: atom_id res chain seq x y z
N MET A 1 -36.15 7.93 -27.80
CA MET A 1 -35.19 8.85 -27.15
C MET A 1 -34.60 9.76 -28.21
N SER A 2 -34.33 11.05 -27.94
CA SER A 2 -33.77 11.93 -28.98
C SER A 2 -32.35 11.48 -29.39
N PRO A 3 -31.90 11.77 -30.63
CA PRO A 3 -30.57 11.39 -31.10
C PRO A 3 -29.45 11.92 -30.18
N LYS A 4 -29.60 13.15 -29.67
CA LYS A 4 -28.67 13.76 -28.72
C LYS A 4 -28.59 12.98 -27.42
N ALA A 5 -29.73 12.60 -26.85
CA ALA A 5 -29.77 11.80 -25.63
C ALA A 5 -29.17 10.39 -25.83
N LYS A 6 -29.31 9.79 -27.02
CA LYS A 6 -28.68 8.50 -27.38
C LYS A 6 -27.16 8.62 -27.44
N LEU A 7 -26.64 9.69 -28.04
CA LEU A 7 -25.21 9.97 -28.07
C LEU A 7 -24.64 10.16 -26.66
N ILE A 8 -25.27 11.01 -25.84
CA ILE A 8 -24.81 11.30 -24.46
C ILE A 8 -24.76 10.01 -23.63
N ARG A 9 -25.82 9.20 -23.68
CA ARG A 9 -25.86 7.91 -22.97
C ARG A 9 -24.74 6.98 -23.42
N THR A 10 -24.49 6.89 -24.73
CA THR A 10 -23.43 6.05 -25.29
C THR A 10 -22.07 6.50 -24.75
N VAL A 11 -21.74 7.79 -24.89
CA VAL A 11 -20.46 8.34 -24.40
C VAL A 11 -20.29 8.09 -22.90
N TYR A 12 -21.34 8.28 -22.10
CA TYR A 12 -21.32 8.01 -20.66
C TYR A 12 -20.95 6.55 -20.35
N ILE A 13 -21.63 5.59 -20.98
CA ILE A 13 -21.42 4.16 -20.70
C ILE A 13 -19.99 3.74 -21.07
N TYR A 14 -19.47 4.20 -22.21
CA TYR A 14 -18.11 3.89 -22.63
C TYR A 14 -17.05 4.54 -21.72
N LEU A 15 -17.25 5.79 -21.29
CA LEU A 15 -16.34 6.44 -20.34
C LEU A 15 -16.36 5.73 -18.97
N ALA A 16 -17.54 5.40 -18.46
CA ALA A 16 -17.67 4.68 -17.20
C ALA A 16 -17.00 3.29 -17.26
N ALA A 17 -17.19 2.54 -18.35
CA ALA A 17 -16.51 1.27 -18.58
C ALA A 17 -14.98 1.44 -18.67
N LEU A 18 -14.49 2.44 -19.40
CA LEU A 18 -13.06 2.69 -19.55
C LEU A 18 -12.39 3.05 -18.21
N ILE A 19 -12.99 3.98 -17.47
CA ILE A 19 -12.46 4.43 -16.17
C ILE A 19 -12.43 3.27 -15.18
N SER A 20 -13.54 2.54 -15.05
CA SER A 20 -13.61 1.39 -14.15
C SER A 20 -12.67 0.25 -14.56
N LEU A 21 -12.43 0.04 -15.86
CA LEU A 21 -11.42 -0.90 -16.34
C LEU A 21 -10.00 -0.49 -15.91
N ILE A 22 -9.65 0.79 -16.03
CA ILE A 22 -8.35 1.30 -15.59
C ILE A 22 -8.15 1.06 -14.09
N PHE A 23 -9.13 1.42 -13.26
CA PHE A 23 -9.06 1.18 -11.81
C PHE A 23 -8.95 -0.31 -11.48
N THR A 24 -9.70 -1.17 -12.17
CA THR A 24 -9.61 -2.63 -12.00
C THR A 24 -8.22 -3.14 -12.34
N ALA A 25 -7.63 -2.67 -13.45
CA ALA A 25 -6.29 -3.06 -13.88
C ALA A 25 -5.20 -2.59 -12.91
N VAL A 26 -5.28 -1.33 -12.43
CA VAL A 26 -4.32 -0.77 -11.46
C VAL A 26 -4.40 -1.50 -10.12
N GLY A 27 -5.61 -1.73 -9.60
CA GLY A 27 -5.80 -2.47 -8.34
C GLY A 27 -5.30 -3.91 -8.45
N THR A 28 -5.67 -4.61 -9.52
CA THR A 28 -5.21 -6.00 -9.75
C THR A 28 -3.68 -6.06 -9.91
N GLY A 29 -3.09 -5.15 -10.69
CA GLY A 29 -1.64 -5.06 -10.85
C GLY A 29 -0.91 -4.77 -9.54
N THR A 30 -1.49 -3.94 -8.67
CA THR A 30 -0.93 -3.63 -7.35
C THR A 30 -0.98 -4.85 -6.43
N LEU A 31 -2.08 -5.62 -6.44
CA LEU A 31 -2.19 -6.87 -5.69
C LEU A 31 -1.17 -7.89 -6.14
N LEU A 32 -1.05 -8.12 -7.45
CA LEU A 32 -0.07 -9.04 -8.01
C LEU A 32 1.35 -8.61 -7.68
N ASN A 33 1.71 -7.34 -7.89
CA ASN A 33 3.04 -6.84 -7.58
C ASN A 33 3.39 -7.00 -6.09
N THR A 34 2.45 -6.68 -5.20
CA THR A 34 2.68 -6.79 -3.74
C THR A 34 2.76 -8.25 -3.31
N GLY A 35 1.86 -9.11 -3.81
CA GLY A 35 1.88 -10.54 -3.52
C GLY A 35 3.12 -11.25 -4.04
N LEU A 36 3.57 -10.92 -5.26
CA LEU A 36 4.79 -11.47 -5.85
C LEU A 36 6.04 -11.07 -5.06
N LYS A 37 6.14 -9.79 -4.65
CA LYS A 37 7.24 -9.33 -3.80
C LYS A 37 7.26 -10.02 -2.44
N TYR A 38 6.11 -10.27 -1.85
CA TYR A 38 6.02 -10.95 -0.57
C TYR A 38 6.33 -12.45 -0.66
N ALA A 39 5.76 -13.15 -1.65
CA ALA A 39 5.80 -14.62 -1.71
C ALA A 39 6.93 -15.20 -2.57
N ILE A 40 7.34 -14.51 -3.63
CA ILE A 40 8.31 -15.03 -4.63
C ILE A 40 9.61 -14.23 -4.63
N PHE A 41 9.54 -12.91 -4.44
CA PHE A 41 10.69 -12.00 -4.55
C PHE A 41 10.91 -11.14 -3.28
N PRO A 42 11.11 -11.74 -2.09
CA PRO A 42 11.25 -10.99 -0.83
C PRO A 42 12.42 -10.00 -0.86
N GLU A 43 13.51 -10.29 -1.60
CA GLU A 43 14.62 -9.34 -1.80
C GLU A 43 14.18 -8.06 -2.53
N ALA A 44 13.19 -8.13 -3.43
CA ALA A 44 12.66 -6.96 -4.12
C ALA A 44 11.81 -6.07 -3.18
N GLU A 45 11.32 -6.64 -2.07
CA GLU A 45 10.67 -5.89 -0.99
C GLU A 45 11.71 -5.21 -0.09
N LYS A 46 12.92 -5.79 0.06
CA LYS A 46 13.99 -5.23 0.89
C LYS A 46 14.42 -3.81 0.52
N LYS A 47 14.35 -3.44 -0.76
CA LYS A 47 14.63 -2.06 -1.18
C LYS A 47 13.69 -1.03 -0.55
N SER A 48 12.46 -1.42 -0.21
CA SER A 48 11.49 -0.56 0.48
C SER A 48 11.80 -0.35 1.96
N TYR A 49 12.79 -1.05 2.54
CA TYR A 49 13.18 -0.89 3.94
C TYR A 49 13.98 0.39 4.20
N TYR A 50 14.48 1.06 3.15
CA TYR A 50 15.18 2.34 3.32
C TYR A 50 14.28 3.40 3.99
N GLU A 51 12.97 3.35 3.75
CA GLU A 51 11.99 4.24 4.38
C GLU A 51 11.78 3.96 5.87
N CYS A 52 12.07 2.72 6.30
CA CYS A 52 11.95 2.25 7.68
C CYS A 52 13.18 2.52 8.55
N ASN A 53 14.32 2.83 7.93
CA ASN A 53 15.60 2.86 8.62
C ASN A 53 16.02 4.27 9.07
N GLN A 54 15.06 5.17 9.32
CA GLN A 54 15.35 6.43 10.00
C GLN A 54 15.59 6.16 11.49
N GLN A 55 16.83 5.80 11.80
CA GLN A 55 17.26 5.59 13.16
C GLN A 55 17.06 6.88 13.97
N PRO A 56 16.50 6.81 15.19
CA PRO A 56 16.62 7.93 16.13
C PRO A 56 18.12 8.22 16.32
N PRO A 57 18.51 9.48 16.55
CA PRO A 57 19.92 9.86 16.70
C PRO A 57 20.52 9.18 17.95
N MET A 58 21.03 7.96 17.76
CA MET A 58 21.66 7.11 18.78
C MET A 58 23.05 6.66 18.28
N TYR A 59 23.71 7.49 17.47
CA TYR A 59 25.04 7.20 16.95
C TYR A 59 26.04 7.06 18.11
N GLY A 60 26.51 5.84 18.38
CA GLY A 60 27.56 5.54 19.37
C GLY A 60 27.11 5.28 20.81
N ALA A 61 25.80 5.34 21.11
CA ALA A 61 25.31 5.25 22.49
C ALA A 61 25.68 3.92 23.18
N GLU A 62 25.64 2.78 22.50
CA GLU A 62 25.91 1.47 23.12
C GLU A 62 27.34 1.34 23.67
N ALA A 63 28.33 1.95 23.01
CA ALA A 63 29.73 1.95 23.46
C ALA A 63 29.99 2.98 24.57
N ASP A 64 29.31 4.14 24.53
CA ASP A 64 29.47 5.20 25.52
C ASP A 64 28.65 4.98 26.80
N VAL A 65 27.54 4.22 26.74
CA VAL A 65 26.70 3.83 27.89
C VAL A 65 27.52 3.11 28.95
N LYS A 66 28.29 2.08 28.55
CA LYS A 66 29.12 1.28 29.48
C LYS A 66 30.23 2.09 30.14
N ASN A 67 30.74 3.13 29.45
CA ASN A 67 31.74 4.04 30.00
C ASN A 67 31.12 5.09 30.93
N MET A 68 29.89 5.53 30.64
CA MET A 68 29.15 6.51 31.46
C MET A 68 28.58 5.92 32.75
N GLU A 69 28.35 4.61 32.82
CA GLU A 69 27.81 3.92 34.01
C GLU A 69 28.66 4.13 35.27
N ASN A 70 29.97 4.34 35.10
CA ASN A 70 30.96 4.56 36.16
C ASN A 70 31.16 6.03 36.56
N ILE A 71 30.60 6.99 35.81
CA ILE A 71 30.82 8.44 35.98
C ILE A 71 29.49 9.20 36.20
N ALA A 72 28.36 8.57 35.88
CA ALA A 72 27.03 9.17 35.95
C ALA A 72 26.43 9.18 37.37
N THR A 73 25.71 10.26 37.68
CA THR A 73 24.82 10.35 38.86
C THR A 73 23.62 9.40 38.73
N ASP A 74 22.98 9.02 39.85
CA ASP A 74 21.83 8.10 39.85
C ASP A 74 20.66 8.57 38.95
N GLN A 75 20.47 9.89 38.83
CA GLN A 75 19.47 10.47 37.91
C GLN A 75 19.85 10.31 36.44
N GLN A 76 21.15 10.38 36.11
CA GLN A 76 21.65 10.17 34.75
C GLN A 76 21.56 8.69 34.35
N LYS A 77 21.81 7.76 35.28
CA LYS A 77 21.62 6.32 35.07
C LYS A 77 20.18 5.98 34.69
N LYS A 78 19.19 6.50 35.44
CA LYS A 78 17.77 6.30 35.12
C LYS A 78 17.36 6.82 33.75
N LYS A 79 17.90 7.98 33.32
CA LYS A 79 17.65 8.52 31.97
C LYS A 79 18.28 7.64 30.89
N LEU A 80 19.47 7.11 31.14
CA LEU A 80 20.18 6.24 30.21
C LEU A 80 19.46 4.90 30.02
N GLU A 81 19.00 4.28 31.12
CA GLU A 81 18.16 3.07 31.10
C GLU A 81 16.87 3.29 30.29
N SER A 82 16.19 4.42 30.50
CA SER A 82 14.99 4.79 29.72
C SER A 82 15.30 4.91 28.22
N LEU A 83 16.39 5.58 27.84
CA LEU A 83 16.78 5.74 26.43
C LEU A 83 17.13 4.41 25.75
N LEU A 84 17.77 3.49 26.47
CA LEU A 84 18.05 2.14 25.96
C LEU A 84 16.77 1.33 25.79
N ALA A 85 15.85 1.41 26.75
CA ALA A 85 14.55 0.76 26.65
C ALA A 85 13.74 1.30 25.46
N ASP A 86 13.72 2.62 25.26
CA ASP A 86 13.07 3.27 24.13
C ASP A 86 13.71 2.87 22.79
N TYR A 87 15.04 2.74 22.75
CA TYR A 87 15.77 2.30 21.56
C TYR A 87 15.48 0.84 21.19
N GLU A 88 15.50 -0.08 22.16
CA GLU A 88 15.17 -1.49 21.91
C GLU A 88 13.71 -1.66 21.48
N ASN A 89 12.80 -0.87 22.06
CA ASN A 89 11.41 -0.83 21.62
C ASN A 89 11.28 -0.27 20.19
N TRP A 90 11.99 0.81 19.87
CA TRP A 90 12.05 1.35 18.51
C TRP A 90 12.58 0.31 17.52
N LYS A 91 13.71 -0.33 17.83
CA LYS A 91 14.36 -1.34 16.97
C LYS A 91 13.44 -2.53 16.69
N THR A 92 12.70 -2.99 17.69
CA THR A 92 11.75 -4.10 17.53
C THR A 92 10.62 -3.75 16.56
N ASN A 93 10.14 -2.51 16.58
CA ASN A 93 8.99 -2.09 15.76
C ASN A 93 9.38 -1.51 14.39
N ASN A 94 10.60 -0.98 14.25
CA ASN A 94 11.04 -0.22 13.08
C ASN A 94 12.10 -0.94 12.24
N PHE A 95 12.56 -2.12 12.66
CA PHE A 95 13.51 -2.92 11.91
C PHE A 95 12.87 -4.17 11.30
N GLY A 96 13.41 -4.64 10.18
CA GLY A 96 13.00 -5.89 9.59
C GLY A 96 11.54 -5.89 9.08
N ASN A 97 10.89 -7.05 9.16
CA ASN A 97 9.54 -7.25 8.66
C ASN A 97 8.46 -6.44 9.39
N ALA A 98 8.69 -6.12 10.68
CA ALA A 98 7.71 -5.41 11.51
C ALA A 98 7.37 -4.02 10.95
N CYS A 99 8.37 -3.32 10.42
CA CYS A 99 8.17 -1.98 9.87
C CYS A 99 7.41 -1.97 8.53
N ILE A 100 7.69 -2.93 7.65
CA ILE A 100 7.09 -2.92 6.30
C ILE A 100 5.71 -3.56 6.26
N GLN A 101 5.37 -4.38 7.27
CA GLN A 101 4.11 -5.09 7.32
C GLN A 101 2.88 -4.16 7.23
N PRO A 102 2.78 -3.04 7.99
CA PRO A 102 1.69 -2.09 7.85
C PRO A 102 1.60 -1.48 6.45
N ALA A 103 2.74 -1.08 5.87
CA ALA A 103 2.77 -0.49 4.52
C ALA A 103 2.30 -1.49 3.44
N ARG A 104 2.70 -2.76 3.57
CA ARG A 104 2.24 -3.85 2.70
C ARG A 104 0.74 -4.10 2.88
N GLN A 105 0.27 -4.19 4.11
CA GLN A 105 -1.16 -4.40 4.40
C GLN A 105 -2.00 -3.26 3.83
N ASN A 106 -1.59 -2.00 4.00
CA ASN A 106 -2.27 -0.85 3.42
C ASN A 106 -2.34 -0.94 1.89
N LYS A 107 -1.22 -1.23 1.21
CA LYS A 107 -1.22 -1.43 -0.26
C LYS A 107 -2.18 -2.51 -0.73
N ILE A 108 -2.27 -3.61 0.02
CA ILE A 108 -3.20 -4.70 -0.28
C ILE A 108 -4.65 -4.24 -0.09
N ILE A 109 -4.96 -3.60 1.04
CA ILE A 109 -6.32 -3.13 1.35
C ILE A 109 -6.79 -2.07 0.36
N ASP A 110 -5.93 -1.11 0.01
CA ASP A 110 -6.25 -0.07 -0.98
C ASP A 110 -6.55 -0.69 -2.35
N ALA A 111 -5.73 -1.65 -2.76
CA ALA A 111 -5.90 -2.32 -4.04
C ALA A 111 -7.13 -3.24 -4.08
N ILE A 112 -7.42 -3.97 -2.99
CA ILE A 112 -8.67 -4.73 -2.85
C ILE A 112 -9.87 -3.80 -2.93
N THR A 113 -9.86 -2.69 -2.19
CA THR A 113 -10.96 -1.72 -2.18
C THR A 113 -11.21 -1.16 -3.58
N MET A 114 -10.14 -0.81 -4.30
CA MET A 114 -10.22 -0.35 -5.68
C MET A 114 -10.86 -1.38 -6.61
N VAL A 115 -10.42 -2.65 -6.55
CA VAL A 115 -10.99 -3.72 -7.38
C VAL A 115 -12.44 -4.03 -7.00
N LEU A 116 -12.75 -4.08 -5.70
CA LEU A 116 -14.09 -4.37 -5.18
C LEU A 116 -15.13 -3.38 -5.72
N ILE A 117 -14.77 -2.10 -5.84
CA ILE A 117 -15.66 -1.04 -6.34
C ILE A 117 -15.63 -0.98 -7.88
N ALA A 118 -14.45 -1.02 -8.49
CA ALA A 118 -14.30 -0.79 -9.92
C ALA A 118 -14.76 -1.97 -10.76
N LEU A 119 -14.51 -3.21 -10.32
CA LEU A 119 -14.82 -4.40 -11.11
C LEU A 119 -16.33 -4.55 -11.37
N PRO A 120 -17.24 -4.42 -10.39
CA PRO A 120 -18.68 -4.47 -10.66
C PRO A 120 -19.14 -3.39 -11.63
N ILE A 121 -18.63 -2.16 -11.48
CA ILE A 121 -18.96 -1.05 -12.39
C ILE A 121 -18.52 -1.40 -13.82
N CYS A 122 -17.31 -1.91 -13.98
CA CYS A 122 -16.75 -2.31 -15.27
C CYS A 122 -17.59 -3.42 -15.92
N LEU A 123 -17.91 -4.48 -15.17
CA LEU A 123 -18.69 -5.61 -15.67
C LEU A 123 -20.11 -5.18 -16.06
N LEU A 124 -20.79 -4.39 -15.23
CA LEU A 124 -22.14 -3.92 -15.52
C LEU A 124 -22.19 -3.06 -16.79
N HIS A 125 -21.29 -2.09 -16.94
CA HIS A 125 -21.26 -1.25 -18.15
C HIS A 125 -20.88 -2.06 -19.38
N TRP A 126 -19.95 -3.02 -19.25
CA TRP A 126 -19.58 -3.92 -20.34
C TRP A 126 -20.77 -4.78 -20.81
N LEU A 127 -21.55 -5.32 -19.87
CA LEU A 127 -22.76 -6.09 -20.19
C LEU A 127 -23.79 -5.25 -20.95
N VAL A 128 -23.98 -3.97 -20.58
CA VAL A 128 -24.88 -3.07 -21.30
C VAL A 128 -24.37 -2.80 -22.71
N ILE A 129 -23.07 -2.52 -22.89
CA ILE A 129 -22.47 -2.31 -24.22
C ILE A 129 -22.65 -3.54 -25.10
N LYS A 130 -22.46 -4.74 -24.55
CA LYS A 130 -22.61 -5.99 -25.29
C LYS A 130 -24.05 -6.17 -25.79
N ARG A 131 -25.04 -6.01 -24.91
CA ARG A 131 -26.47 -6.10 -25.28
C ARG A 131 -26.85 -5.09 -26.36
N GLU A 132 -26.37 -3.85 -26.27
CA GLU A 132 -26.64 -2.82 -27.29
C GLU A 132 -25.95 -3.10 -28.64
N LYS A 133 -24.86 -3.89 -28.67
CA LYS A 133 -24.23 -4.33 -29.92
C LYS A 133 -25.00 -5.48 -30.55
N ASP A 134 -25.43 -6.45 -29.74
CA ASP A 134 -26.20 -7.60 -30.19
C ASP A 134 -27.55 -7.13 -30.80
N GLU A 135 -28.27 -6.23 -30.13
CA GLU A 135 -29.53 -5.64 -30.63
C GLU A 135 -29.38 -4.88 -31.97
N LYS A 136 -28.21 -4.28 -32.24
CA LYS A 136 -27.93 -3.56 -33.51
C LYS A 136 -27.41 -4.46 -34.63
N GLY A 137 -26.97 -5.67 -34.31
CA GLY A 137 -26.52 -6.65 -35.30
C GLY A 137 -27.66 -7.56 -35.80
N GLU A 138 -28.79 -7.57 -35.08
CA GLU A 138 -30.02 -8.29 -35.43
C GLU A 138 -31.03 -7.44 -36.22
N GLU A 139 -30.84 -6.12 -36.28
CA GLU A 139 -31.56 -5.16 -37.17
C GLU A 139 -30.83 -4.95 -38.51
#